data_AF-J6UEK0-F1
#
_entry.id   AF-J6UEK0-F1
#
_cell.length_a   1.000
_cell.length_b   1.000
_cell.length_c   1.000
_cell.angle_alpha   90.00
_cell.angle_beta   90.00
_cell.angle_gamma   90.00
#
_symmetry.space_group_name_H-M   'P 1'
#
loop_
_entity.id
_entity.type
_entity.pdbx_description
1 polymer ?
#
loop_
_entity_poly.entity_id
_entity_poly.type
_entity_poly.pdbx_seq_one_letter_code
_entity_poly.pdbx_strand_id
1 'polypeptide(L)'
;MLEPKGAVHRIEVISGTGRRRRFSAGDKARIVEETLVAGAVVSEVARRHGLMPQQVFTWRRQARQPQANAPTSETPLFVPAVVETSAPSPETPRRRRARRDRKAADVTGTIALEIDGVSVRIGAGAEAGTIAAVIRALRARP
;
A
#
# COMPACT_ATOMS: atom_id res chain seq x y z
N MET A 1 29.09 1.33 -31.73
CA MET A 1 28.06 2.36 -31.98
C MET A 1 26.76 1.60 -32.24
N LEU A 2 25.86 1.50 -31.26
CA LEU A 2 24.65 0.68 -31.37
C LEU A 2 23.43 1.56 -31.13
N GLU A 3 22.74 1.89 -32.20
CA GLU A 3 21.49 2.65 -32.19
C GLU A 3 20.40 1.85 -31.43
N PRO A 4 19.72 2.43 -30.43
CA PRO A 4 18.62 1.74 -29.75
C PRO A 4 17.42 1.61 -30.70
N LYS A 5 17.23 0.42 -31.25
CA LYS A 5 16.07 0.03 -32.06
C LYS A 5 14.86 -0.23 -31.17
N GLY A 6 14.08 0.79 -30.87
CA GLY A 6 12.80 0.68 -30.18
C GLY A 6 12.00 1.97 -30.31
N ALA A 7 10.78 1.89 -30.85
CA ALA A 7 9.91 3.04 -30.97
C ALA A 7 9.66 3.66 -29.59
N VAL A 8 10.07 4.91 -29.41
CA VAL A 8 9.92 5.64 -28.15
C VAL A 8 8.45 6.00 -27.98
N HIS A 9 7.77 5.40 -27.01
CA HIS A 9 6.37 5.70 -26.72
C HIS A 9 6.30 6.82 -25.68
N ARG A 10 5.63 7.92 -26.03
CA ARG A 10 5.41 9.05 -25.14
C ARG A 10 4.44 8.63 -24.04
N ILE A 11 4.93 8.54 -22.81
CA ILE A 11 4.08 8.39 -21.62
C ILE A 11 3.59 9.78 -21.26
N GLU A 12 2.30 10.03 -21.45
CA GLU A 12 1.64 11.18 -20.84
C GLU A 12 1.49 10.90 -19.35
N VAL A 13 2.45 11.39 -18.57
CA VAL A 13 2.28 11.51 -17.14
C VAL A 13 1.22 12.60 -16.94
N ILE A 14 0.00 12.18 -16.61
CA ILE A 14 -1.00 13.09 -16.03
C ILE A 14 -0.49 13.45 -14.63
N SER A 15 0.55 14.29 -14.57
CA SER A 15 0.89 15.05 -13.37
C SER A 15 -0.17 16.13 -13.27
N GLY A 16 -1.40 15.71 -12.96
CA GLY A 16 -2.47 16.63 -12.68
C GLY A 16 -1.95 17.62 -11.64
N THR A 17 -1.86 18.88 -12.04
CA THR A 17 -1.54 20.01 -11.15
C THR A 17 -2.55 20.13 -10.00
N GLY A 18 -3.62 19.33 -10.03
CA GLY A 18 -4.45 19.02 -8.88
C GLY A 18 -3.71 18.19 -7.84
N ARG A 19 -3.02 18.87 -6.92
CA ARG A 19 -2.61 18.33 -5.61
C ARG A 19 -3.73 17.40 -5.10
N ARG A 20 -3.45 16.09 -5.00
CA ARG A 20 -4.39 15.08 -4.49
C ARG A 20 -5.05 15.64 -3.22
N ARG A 21 -6.35 15.91 -3.27
CA ARG A 21 -7.05 16.63 -2.20
C ARG A 21 -6.81 15.91 -0.87
N ARG A 22 -6.13 16.59 0.06
CA ARG A 22 -5.81 16.04 1.38
C ARG A 22 -6.90 16.50 2.33
N PHE A 23 -7.65 15.55 2.89
CA PHE A 23 -8.65 15.84 3.92
C PHE A 23 -7.99 15.77 5.29
N SER A 24 -8.14 16.84 6.09
CA SER A 24 -7.74 16.81 7.49
C SER A 24 -8.62 15.83 8.29
N ALA A 25 -8.21 15.47 9.49
CA ALA A 25 -9.04 14.64 10.38
C ALA A 25 -10.38 15.33 10.69
N GLY A 26 -10.38 16.65 10.88
CA GLY A 26 -11.58 17.45 11.09
C GLY A 26 -12.52 17.44 9.88
N ASP A 27 -11.98 17.57 8.66
CA ASP A 27 -12.79 17.50 7.45
C ASP A 27 -13.44 16.13 7.29
N LYS A 28 -12.69 15.04 7.54
CA LYS A 28 -13.24 13.68 7.51
C LYS A 28 -14.35 13.50 8.53
N ALA A 29 -14.15 14.01 9.75
CA ALA A 29 -15.14 13.92 10.82
C ALA A 29 -16.44 14.65 10.45
N ARG A 30 -16.35 15.88 9.92
CA ARG A 30 -17.49 16.66 9.47
C ARG A 30 -18.28 15.95 8.36
N ILE A 31 -17.58 15.38 7.38
CA ILE A 31 -18.22 14.63 6.28
C ILE A 31 -18.88 13.35 6.81
N VAL A 32 -18.25 12.67 7.77
CA VAL A 32 -18.84 11.50 8.43
C VAL A 32 -20.10 11.89 9.20
N GLU A 33 -20.07 12.97 9.98
CA GLU A 33 -21.21 13.47 10.74
C GLU A 33 -22.41 13.80 9.85
N GLU A 34 -22.17 14.43 8.70
CA GLU A 34 -23.19 14.70 7.68
C GLU A 34 -23.91 13.41 7.22
N THR A 35 -23.18 12.29 7.16
CA THR A 35 -23.76 10.97 6.79
C THR A 35 -24.53 10.28 7.92
N LEU A 36 -24.48 10.82 9.14
CA LEU A 36 -25.18 10.28 10.31
C LEU A 36 -26.56 10.95 10.52
N VAL A 37 -26.84 12.05 9.82
CA VAL A 37 -28.15 12.71 9.83
C VAL A 37 -29.22 11.74 9.32
N ALA A 38 -30.39 11.71 9.97
CA ALA A 38 -31.51 10.87 9.56
C ALA A 38 -31.92 11.18 8.11
N GLY A 39 -32.04 10.15 7.27
CA GLY A 39 -32.35 10.29 5.84
C GLY A 39 -31.16 10.65 4.94
N ALA A 40 -29.95 10.82 5.46
CA ALA A 40 -28.78 11.12 4.64
C ALA A 40 -28.39 9.95 3.71
N VAL A 41 -28.22 10.25 2.42
CA VAL A 41 -27.71 9.29 1.43
C VAL A 41 -26.20 9.45 1.28
N VAL A 42 -25.44 8.43 1.70
CA VAL A 42 -23.96 8.45 1.72
C VAL A 42 -23.37 8.79 0.34
N SER A 43 -23.96 8.28 -0.74
CA SER A 43 -23.49 8.53 -2.10
C SER A 43 -23.67 9.98 -2.54
N GLU A 44 -24.71 10.66 -2.07
CA GLU A 44 -24.94 12.09 -2.35
C GLU A 44 -23.95 12.96 -1.60
N VAL A 45 -23.73 12.67 -0.32
CA VAL A 45 -22.72 13.36 0.49
C VAL A 45 -21.34 13.16 -0.15
N ALA A 46 -21.00 11.94 -0.59
CA ALA A 46 -19.74 11.68 -1.26
C ALA A 46 -19.57 12.53 -2.53
N ARG A 47 -20.59 12.60 -3.40
CA ARG A 47 -20.55 13.43 -4.61
C ARG A 47 -20.33 14.91 -4.32
N ARG A 48 -21.02 15.46 -3.30
CA ARG A 48 -20.86 16.86 -2.86
C ARG A 48 -19.42 17.19 -2.47
N HIS A 49 -18.72 16.21 -1.90
CA HIS A 49 -17.33 16.34 -1.48
C HIS A 49 -16.31 15.83 -2.52
N GLY A 50 -16.73 15.45 -3.73
CA GLY A 50 -15.84 14.90 -4.76
C GLY A 50 -15.18 13.58 -4.33
N LEU A 51 -15.89 12.79 -3.53
CA LEU A 51 -15.44 11.52 -2.97
C LEU A 51 -16.17 10.33 -3.60
N MET A 52 -15.52 9.18 -3.56
CA MET A 52 -16.18 7.91 -3.81
C MET A 52 -16.95 7.47 -2.55
N PRO A 53 -18.18 6.92 -2.66
CA PRO A 53 -18.97 6.47 -1.51
C PRO A 53 -18.21 5.47 -0.62
N GLN A 54 -17.41 4.58 -1.22
CA GLN A 54 -16.57 3.61 -0.51
C GLN A 54 -15.57 4.25 0.47
N GLN A 55 -15.05 5.44 0.14
CA GLN A 55 -14.15 6.16 1.02
C GLN A 55 -14.88 6.67 2.27
N VAL A 56 -16.11 7.17 2.09
CA VAL A 56 -16.96 7.64 3.19
C VAL A 56 -17.36 6.48 4.10
N PHE A 57 -17.75 5.33 3.54
CA PHE A 57 -18.03 4.12 4.33
C PHE A 57 -16.82 3.66 5.15
N THR A 58 -15.61 3.73 4.57
CA THR A 58 -14.38 3.41 5.27
C THR A 58 -14.17 4.34 6.47
N TRP A 59 -14.35 5.65 6.29
CA TRP A 59 -14.23 6.63 7.37
C TRP A 59 -15.30 6.46 8.45
N ARG A 60 -16.54 6.14 8.08
CA ARG A 60 -17.60 5.81 9.05
C ARG A 60 -17.23 4.61 9.91
N ARG A 61 -16.62 3.58 9.31
CA ARG A 61 -16.15 2.40 10.05
C ARG A 61 -15.02 2.77 11.01
N GLN A 62 -14.05 3.58 10.57
CA GLN A 62 -12.93 4.04 11.39
C GLN A 62 -13.39 4.91 12.55
N ALA A 63 -14.38 5.79 12.35
CA ALA A 63 -14.94 6.63 13.40
C ALA A 63 -15.69 5.85 14.49
N ARG A 64 -16.21 4.66 14.17
CA ARG A 64 -16.89 3.77 15.13
C ARG A 64 -15.94 2.88 15.92
N GLN A 65 -14.72 2.69 15.43
CA GLN A 65 -13.74 1.94 16.19
C GLN A 65 -13.25 2.84 17.33
N PRO A 66 -13.37 2.41 18.60
CA PRO A 66 -12.73 3.15 19.69
C PRO A 66 -11.26 3.30 19.31
N GLN A 67 -10.72 4.51 19.41
CA GLN A 67 -9.33 4.76 19.09
C GLN A 67 -8.48 3.82 19.96
N ALA A 68 -8.02 2.71 19.39
CA ALA A 68 -6.95 1.88 19.96
C ALA A 68 -5.58 2.59 19.90
N ASN A 69 -5.62 3.93 19.80
CA ASN A 69 -4.50 4.85 19.67
C ASN A 69 -4.60 5.98 20.72
N ALA A 70 -5.23 5.73 21.88
CA ALA A 70 -4.66 6.35 23.07
C ALA A 70 -3.27 5.72 23.21
N PRO A 71 -2.16 6.47 23.16
CA PRO A 71 -0.86 5.91 23.46
C PRO A 71 -0.85 5.58 24.96
N THR A 72 -1.38 4.42 25.33
CA THR A 72 -0.82 3.73 26.49
C THR A 72 0.62 3.50 26.11
N SER A 73 1.51 4.21 26.80
CA SER A 73 2.96 4.22 26.61
C SER A 73 3.56 2.84 26.86
N GLU A 74 3.31 1.90 25.98
CA GLU A 74 4.06 0.66 25.81
C GLU A 74 4.21 0.46 24.32
N THR A 75 5.07 1.28 23.72
CA THR A 75 5.65 0.90 22.43
C THR A 75 6.45 -0.38 22.71
N PRO A 76 6.13 -1.54 22.11
CA PRO A 76 6.93 -2.73 22.34
C PRO A 76 8.33 -2.42 21.82
N LEU A 77 9.29 -2.29 22.73
CA LEU A 77 10.69 -2.12 22.38
C LEU A 77 11.16 -3.44 21.76
N PHE A 78 11.43 -3.42 20.46
CA PHE A 78 12.11 -4.53 19.80
C PHE A 78 13.55 -4.58 20.32
N VAL A 79 13.88 -5.64 21.04
CA VAL A 79 15.26 -5.91 21.48
C VAL A 79 15.92 -6.82 20.42
N PRO A 80 17.15 -6.53 19.95
CA PRO A 80 17.86 -7.39 19.03
C PRO A 80 18.10 -8.78 19.63
N ALA A 81 17.76 -9.84 18.89
CA ALA A 81 18.09 -11.21 19.27
C ALA A 81 19.56 -11.52 18.89
N VAL A 82 20.39 -11.82 19.89
CA VAL A 82 21.76 -12.30 19.67
C VAL A 82 21.70 -13.82 19.49
N VAL A 83 22.07 -14.31 18.30
CA VAL A 83 22.19 -15.75 18.03
C VAL A 83 23.66 -16.13 18.21
N GLU A 84 23.95 -16.87 19.28
CA GLU A 84 25.22 -17.58 19.39
C GLU A 84 25.24 -18.70 18.34
N THR A 85 26.19 -18.65 17.42
CA THR A 85 26.33 -19.66 16.37
C THR A 85 26.96 -20.91 16.97
N SER A 86 26.14 -21.83 17.47
CA SER A 86 26.52 -23.24 17.58
C SER A 86 26.22 -23.94 16.25
N ALA A 87 27.14 -24.78 15.80
CA ALA A 87 27.19 -25.39 14.47
C ALA A 87 25.88 -26.06 14.03
N PRO A 88 25.55 -26.06 12.72
CA PRO A 88 24.23 -26.50 12.25
C PRO A 88 24.09 -28.03 12.30
N SER A 89 23.14 -28.51 13.11
CA SER A 89 22.51 -29.84 12.96
C SER A 89 21.22 -29.71 12.15
N PRO A 90 20.97 -30.56 11.14
CA PRO A 90 19.85 -30.36 10.22
C PRO A 90 18.55 -30.91 10.80
N GLU A 91 17.69 -30.04 11.33
CA GLU A 91 16.30 -30.38 11.62
C GLU A 91 15.32 -29.64 10.70
N THR A 92 14.48 -30.43 10.04
CA THR A 92 13.43 -30.04 9.09
C THR A 92 12.38 -29.08 9.70
N PRO A 93 12.03 -27.96 9.05
CA PRO A 93 11.00 -27.08 9.56
C PRO A 93 9.59 -27.59 9.22
N ARG A 94 8.87 -28.01 10.27
CA ARG A 94 7.43 -28.25 10.26
C ARG A 94 6.68 -26.98 9.84
N ARG A 95 6.00 -27.04 8.69
CA ARG A 95 5.09 -25.98 8.21
C ARG A 95 3.89 -25.81 9.16
N ARG A 96 3.93 -24.81 10.04
CA ARG A 96 2.73 -24.26 10.68
C ARG A 96 2.57 -22.76 10.36
N ARG A 97 1.59 -22.50 9.49
CA ARG A 97 0.73 -21.30 9.42
C ARG A 97 1.39 -19.90 9.43
N ALA A 98 2.34 -19.64 8.53
CA ALA A 98 2.80 -18.28 8.21
C ALA A 98 2.04 -17.65 7.02
N ARG A 99 0.70 -17.52 7.11
CA ARG A 99 -0.12 -16.96 6.01
C ARG A 99 -0.85 -15.64 6.32
N ARG A 100 -0.69 -15.00 7.48
CA ARG A 100 -1.40 -13.74 7.77
C ARG A 100 -0.56 -12.53 8.21
N ASP A 101 0.68 -12.71 8.66
CA ASP A 101 1.41 -11.59 9.29
C ASP A 101 2.34 -10.80 8.36
N ARG A 102 2.50 -11.18 7.08
CA ARG A 102 3.42 -10.49 6.16
C ARG A 102 2.85 -9.26 5.44
N LYS A 103 1.60 -8.89 5.65
CA LYS A 103 0.93 -7.86 4.81
C LYS A 103 0.98 -6.43 5.37
N ALA A 104 1.43 -6.22 6.61
CA ALA A 104 1.32 -4.93 7.28
C ALA A 104 2.63 -4.14 7.44
N ALA A 105 3.80 -4.72 7.13
CA ALA A 105 5.09 -4.12 7.51
C ALA A 105 5.87 -3.41 6.39
N ASP A 106 5.41 -3.40 5.13
CA ASP A 106 6.28 -3.01 3.99
C ASP A 106 5.60 -2.06 2.99
N VAL A 107 5.10 -0.92 3.48
CA VAL A 107 4.49 0.13 2.61
C VAL A 107 5.37 1.39 2.51
N THR A 108 6.49 1.46 3.23
CA THR A 108 7.44 2.58 3.13
C THR A 108 8.68 2.12 2.36
N GLY A 109 8.58 2.03 1.03
CA GLY A 109 9.72 1.67 0.18
C GLY A 109 9.41 0.79 -1.02
N THR A 110 8.17 0.32 -1.15
CA THR A 110 7.79 -0.61 -2.22
C THR A 110 7.23 0.10 -3.45
N ILE A 111 7.93 0.00 -4.58
CA ILE A 111 7.43 0.44 -5.90
C ILE A 111 6.58 -0.71 -6.48
N ALA A 112 5.34 -0.41 -6.87
CA ALA A 112 4.45 -1.38 -7.51
C ALA A 112 4.22 -1.01 -8.98
N LEU A 113 4.32 -2.01 -9.86
CA LEU A 113 4.07 -1.90 -11.29
C LEU A 113 2.98 -2.90 -11.68
N GLU A 114 2.16 -2.55 -12.67
CA GLU A 114 1.21 -3.46 -13.29
C GLU A 114 1.46 -3.46 -14.81
N ILE A 115 1.67 -4.65 -15.38
CA ILE A 115 1.94 -4.87 -16.81
C ILE A 115 1.08 -6.05 -17.25
N ASP A 116 0.14 -5.84 -18.17
CA ASP A 116 -0.74 -6.88 -18.73
C ASP A 116 -1.44 -7.76 -17.67
N GLY A 117 -1.92 -7.12 -16.59
CA GLY A 117 -2.57 -7.80 -15.46
C GLY A 117 -1.61 -8.53 -14.50
N VAL A 118 -0.30 -8.46 -14.75
CA VAL A 118 0.74 -8.97 -13.86
C VAL A 118 1.20 -7.86 -12.93
N SER A 119 1.01 -8.04 -11.62
CA SER A 119 1.48 -7.10 -10.60
C SER A 119 2.90 -7.44 -10.15
N VAL A 120 3.83 -6.50 -10.26
CA VAL A 120 5.20 -6.58 -9.75
C VAL A 120 5.33 -5.66 -8.53
N ARG A 121 5.95 -6.15 -7.46
CA ARG A 121 6.30 -5.34 -6.28
C ARG A 121 7.81 -5.38 -6.08
N ILE A 122 8.41 -4.20 -5.94
CA ILE A 122 9.84 -3.98 -5.79
C ILE A 122 10.04 -3.35 -4.42
N GLY A 123 10.53 -4.12 -3.46
CA GLY A 123 10.85 -3.63 -2.11
C GLY A 123 12.09 -2.74 -2.10
N ALA A 124 12.28 -2.02 -0.98
CA ALA A 124 13.50 -1.25 -0.75
C ALA A 124 14.73 -2.17 -0.75
N GLY A 125 15.76 -1.82 -1.51
CA GLY A 125 16.99 -2.63 -1.65
C GLY A 125 16.97 -3.67 -2.78
N ALA A 126 15.94 -3.68 -3.62
CA ALA A 126 15.93 -4.52 -4.82
C ALA A 126 17.05 -4.13 -5.81
N GLU A 127 17.82 -5.12 -6.25
CA GLU A 127 18.93 -4.92 -7.17
C GLU A 127 18.44 -4.51 -8.57
N ALA A 128 19.06 -3.46 -9.14
CA ALA A 128 18.69 -2.91 -10.44
C ALA A 128 18.72 -3.96 -11.58
N GLY A 129 19.69 -4.89 -11.55
CA GLY A 129 19.78 -5.96 -12.55
C GLY A 129 18.58 -6.91 -12.51
N THR A 130 18.12 -7.27 -11.32
CA THR A 130 16.94 -8.10 -11.10
C THR A 130 15.66 -7.39 -11.55
N ILE A 131 15.51 -6.10 -11.22
CA ILE A 131 14.37 -5.29 -11.67
C ILE A 131 14.31 -5.23 -13.21
N ALA A 132 15.45 -4.96 -13.86
CA ALA A 132 15.54 -4.89 -15.32
C ALA A 132 15.26 -6.25 -15.99
N ALA A 133 15.70 -7.36 -15.41
CA ALA A 133 15.40 -8.70 -15.90
C ALA A 133 13.90 -9.02 -15.85
N VAL A 134 13.24 -8.71 -14.72
CA VAL A 134 11.79 -8.92 -14.55
C VAL A 134 11.00 -8.07 -15.56
N ILE A 135 11.34 -6.79 -15.71
CA ILE A 135 10.64 -5.91 -16.67
C ILE A 135 10.83 -6.40 -18.12
N ARG A 136 12.03 -6.86 -18.49
CA ARG A 136 12.29 -7.42 -19.83
C ARG A 136 11.53 -8.72 -20.08
N ALA A 137 11.48 -9.61 -19.08
CA ALA A 137 10.73 -10.86 -19.18
C ALA A 137 9.22 -10.62 -19.36
N LEU A 138 8.67 -9.61 -18.69
CA LEU A 138 7.24 -9.25 -18.83
C LEU A 138 6.92 -8.61 -20.18
N ARG A 139 7.82 -7.81 -20.75
CA ARG A 139 7.66 -7.24 -22.10
C ARG A 139 7.76 -8.26 -23.24
N ALA A 140 8.33 -9.45 -22.99
CA ALA A 140 8.52 -10.49 -24.00
C ALA A 140 7.33 -11.46 -24.12
N ARG A 141 6.26 -11.25 -23.35
CA ARG A 141 5.00 -11.97 -23.51
C ARG A 141 4.10 -11.23 -24.52
N PRO A 142 3.63 -11.90 -25.59
CA PRO A 142 2.71 -11.31 -26.56
C PRO A 142 1.29 -11.17 -26.00
#